data_AF-A0A9E4CSV2-F1
#
_entry.id   AF-A0A9E4CSV2-F1
#
_cell.length_a   1.000
_cell.length_b   1.000
_cell.length_c   1.000
_cell.angle_alpha   90.00
_cell.angle_beta   90.00
_cell.angle_gamma   90.00
#
_symmetry.space_group_name_H-M   'P 1'
#
loop_
_entity.id
_entity.type
_entity.pdbx_description
1 polymer ?
#
loop_
_entity_poly.entity_id
_entity_poly.type
_entity_poly.pdbx_seq_one_letter_code
_entity_poly.pdbx_strand_id
1 'polypeptide(L)'
;MVALSMVVAVGGPAQVPTAHAATGSLACPAGSEWTLRDLVNSYRQANGRSALPLSAELMAKAQAWSEHMATTGSLTHSNLSSGVSGGWTYISENIAYNSSSVAAAQAALQASAPHRANMLSTSSTEMGVGVAQDANGWYWVTEVFAGRHTPTPAYVAPSGTSAFDTVTPTVVFNPGRVNGGTTSTFQVAGVGGVPAGATAAVVTIEAWNPASRGWIQGLGPGATVASSSNLNLTSGAAANTAVVPLATNGTMRLYNSMAVNLKVTVTGYFTEVTGCVAAGRFVPVVPSRILDTRPAYLNGYSGSKPGAGSTVTVQVGGKAGVPATGVRAVVLNVTAVMPNGAGDVQAGQYGMAAGAWRNLVVSRPGQVIANLVIVPVDAQGRAALRTTVGTHLVVDVEGWFTTSSATPSRSGLFVPVTPARFLDTRYSTGPVQAVTNVPVAGEHSMPACPRAVLGNLTVIPTQSTTFVQIGPSNQFSGGSYSNINNDIVGEPIANAALVITGQGWDVDTWSWTPTQVIVDIAGWFT
;
A
#
# COMPACT_ATOMS: atom_id res chain seq x y z
N MET A 1 -11.14 10.36 -32.39
CA MET A 1 -12.03 10.89 -31.35
C MET A 1 -13.44 10.43 -31.67
N VAL A 2 -13.98 9.54 -30.86
CA VAL A 2 -15.38 9.10 -30.92
C VAL A 2 -15.91 9.24 -29.49
N ALA A 3 -17.15 9.67 -29.33
CA ALA A 3 -17.85 9.70 -28.06
C ALA A 3 -19.27 9.20 -28.31
N LEU A 4 -19.67 8.15 -27.59
CA LEU A 4 -21.01 7.57 -27.65
C LEU A 4 -21.72 7.86 -26.33
N SER A 5 -22.97 8.32 -26.47
CA SER A 5 -23.89 8.53 -25.36
C SER A 5 -25.15 7.71 -25.59
N MET A 6 -25.51 6.86 -24.63
CA MET A 6 -26.79 6.17 -24.61
C MET A 6 -27.69 6.80 -23.56
N VAL A 7 -28.67 7.57 -24.04
CA VAL A 7 -29.87 7.95 -23.30
C VAL A 7 -31.04 7.41 -24.09
N VAL A 8 -32.04 6.82 -23.42
CA VAL A 8 -33.27 6.36 -24.09
C VAL A 8 -34.18 7.58 -24.34
N ALA A 9 -33.85 8.37 -25.37
CA ALA A 9 -34.74 9.33 -26.04
C ALA A 9 -34.19 9.73 -27.43
N VAL A 10 -35.07 9.81 -28.42
CA VAL A 10 -34.82 9.82 -29.88
C VAL A 10 -34.08 11.06 -30.43
N GLY A 11 -33.04 10.84 -31.25
CA GLY A 11 -32.86 11.56 -32.54
C GLY A 11 -31.74 12.62 -32.71
N GLY A 12 -30.94 12.48 -33.78
CA GLY A 12 -30.31 13.60 -34.52
C GLY A 12 -28.82 13.92 -34.24
N PRO A 13 -27.96 14.20 -35.25
CA PRO A 13 -26.51 14.37 -35.05
C PRO A 13 -25.94 15.79 -35.30
N ALA A 14 -24.69 15.99 -34.81
CA ALA A 14 -23.54 16.61 -35.49
C ALA A 14 -22.98 18.02 -35.08
N GLN A 15 -21.64 18.12 -35.25
CA GLN A 15 -20.76 19.30 -35.50
C GLN A 15 -20.12 20.09 -34.32
N VAL A 16 -18.98 20.76 -34.65
CA VAL A 16 -17.84 21.18 -33.80
C VAL A 16 -17.45 22.64 -34.12
N PRO A 17 -17.05 23.51 -33.15
CA PRO A 17 -15.73 24.17 -33.27
C PRO A 17 -14.97 24.58 -31.98
N THR A 18 -13.64 24.47 -32.06
CA THR A 18 -12.50 25.25 -31.49
C THR A 18 -12.59 26.06 -30.17
N ALA A 19 -11.72 25.65 -29.22
CA ALA A 19 -10.73 26.43 -28.45
C ALA A 19 -11.09 27.76 -27.73
N HIS A 20 -10.80 27.79 -26.41
CA HIS A 20 -10.44 28.97 -25.64
C HIS A 20 -9.32 28.62 -24.64
N ALA A 21 -8.41 29.54 -24.37
CA ALA A 21 -7.36 29.37 -23.36
C ALA A 21 -7.89 29.76 -21.96
N ALA A 22 -7.48 29.03 -20.92
CA ALA A 22 -7.83 29.33 -19.53
C ALA A 22 -6.58 29.55 -18.68
N THR A 23 -6.53 30.70 -17.99
CA THR A 23 -5.60 31.00 -16.91
C THR A 23 -6.30 30.76 -15.58
N GLY A 24 -5.69 30.03 -14.65
CA GLY A 24 -6.28 29.79 -13.33
C GLY A 24 -5.67 28.59 -12.60
N SER A 25 -5.54 28.71 -11.28
CA SER A 25 -4.92 27.74 -10.37
C SER A 25 -5.23 26.27 -10.68
N LEU A 26 -4.18 25.48 -10.96
CA LEU A 26 -4.29 24.05 -11.25
C LEU A 26 -4.80 23.27 -10.03
N ALA A 27 -5.98 22.67 -10.15
CA ALA A 27 -6.43 21.60 -9.27
C ALA A 27 -5.61 20.32 -9.53
N CYS A 28 -5.49 19.46 -8.51
CA CYS A 28 -4.48 18.41 -8.38
C CYS A 28 -4.72 17.15 -9.27
N PRO A 29 -3.83 16.80 -10.21
CA PRO A 29 -3.79 15.47 -10.87
C PRO A 29 -2.57 14.66 -10.38
N ALA A 30 -2.55 13.34 -10.18
CA ALA A 30 -3.54 12.28 -10.32
C ALA A 30 -3.21 11.19 -9.25
N GLY A 31 -4.15 10.46 -8.66
CA GLY A 31 -4.89 9.36 -9.31
C GLY A 31 -5.89 9.77 -10.38
N SER A 32 -6.00 8.94 -11.42
CA SER A 32 -6.72 9.24 -12.65
C SER A 32 -8.24 9.23 -12.45
N GLU A 33 -8.73 8.28 -11.66
CA GLU A 33 -10.14 8.12 -11.29
C GLU A 33 -10.57 9.30 -10.40
N TRP A 34 -9.72 9.69 -9.45
CA TRP A 34 -9.92 10.86 -8.60
C TRP A 34 -9.88 12.18 -9.38
N THR A 35 -9.03 12.28 -10.41
CA THR A 35 -9.01 13.42 -11.35
C THR A 35 -10.32 13.50 -12.13
N LEU A 36 -10.83 12.36 -12.62
CA LEU A 36 -12.11 12.28 -13.32
C LEU A 36 -13.27 12.69 -12.39
N ARG A 37 -13.32 12.16 -11.15
CA ARG A 37 -14.27 12.59 -10.10
C ARG A 37 -14.28 14.10 -9.93
N ASP A 38 -13.10 14.71 -9.78
CA ASP A 38 -12.99 16.14 -9.50
C ASP A 38 -13.43 16.99 -10.67
N LEU A 39 -13.11 16.59 -11.90
CA LEU A 39 -13.57 17.28 -13.10
C LEU A 39 -15.09 17.16 -13.27
N VAL A 40 -15.68 15.98 -13.01
CA VAL A 40 -17.15 15.78 -12.98
C VAL A 40 -17.80 16.69 -11.95
N ASN A 41 -17.32 16.66 -10.70
CA ASN A 41 -17.95 17.40 -9.60
C ASN A 41 -17.72 18.91 -9.72
N SER A 42 -16.57 19.36 -10.24
CA SER A 42 -16.33 20.77 -10.57
C SER A 42 -17.27 21.25 -11.68
N TYR A 43 -17.47 20.42 -12.72
CA TYR A 43 -18.41 20.72 -13.80
C TYR A 43 -19.86 20.81 -13.30
N ARG A 44 -20.26 19.90 -12.40
CA ARG A 44 -21.55 19.96 -11.71
C ARG A 44 -21.73 21.26 -10.92
N GLN A 45 -20.75 21.61 -10.08
CA GLN A 45 -20.80 22.84 -9.26
C GLN A 45 -20.87 24.10 -10.11
N ALA A 46 -20.06 24.19 -11.18
CA ALA A 46 -20.08 25.31 -12.14
C ALA A 46 -21.43 25.48 -12.87
N ASN A 47 -22.24 24.42 -12.93
CA ASN A 47 -23.58 24.40 -13.52
C ASN A 47 -24.70 24.32 -12.45
N GLY A 48 -24.43 24.75 -11.21
CA GLY A 48 -25.45 24.85 -10.16
C GLY A 48 -25.98 23.51 -9.64
N ARG A 49 -25.20 22.43 -9.75
CA ARG A 49 -25.52 21.10 -9.20
C ARG A 49 -24.60 20.76 -8.03
N SER A 50 -25.16 20.13 -6.99
CA SER A 50 -24.37 19.55 -5.90
C SER A 50 -23.41 18.49 -6.44
N ALA A 51 -22.21 18.43 -5.86
CA ALA A 51 -21.26 17.34 -6.08
C ALA A 51 -21.91 16.00 -5.69
N LEU A 52 -21.63 14.95 -6.48
CA LEU A 52 -22.09 13.59 -6.17
C LEU A 52 -21.09 12.86 -5.27
N PRO A 53 -21.58 12.11 -4.27
CA PRO A 53 -20.84 11.04 -3.60
C PRO A 53 -20.25 10.06 -4.60
N LEU A 54 -19.12 9.43 -4.24
CA LEU A 54 -18.73 8.19 -4.88
C LEU A 54 -19.45 6.99 -4.26
N SER A 55 -19.83 6.04 -5.12
CA SER A 55 -20.38 4.74 -4.75
C SER A 55 -19.37 3.65 -5.12
N ALA A 56 -18.94 2.83 -4.15
CA ALA A 56 -17.90 1.82 -4.38
C ALA A 56 -18.28 0.81 -5.50
N GLU A 57 -19.57 0.49 -5.58
CA GLU A 57 -20.17 -0.37 -6.59
C GLU A 57 -20.09 0.25 -8.01
N LEU A 58 -20.46 1.53 -8.13
CA LEU A 58 -20.36 2.25 -9.40
C LEU A 58 -18.89 2.49 -9.81
N MET A 59 -17.99 2.71 -8.85
CA MET A 59 -16.55 2.81 -9.09
C MET A 59 -16.01 1.50 -9.66
N ALA A 60 -16.36 0.36 -9.08
CA ALA A 60 -15.97 -0.96 -9.59
C ALA A 60 -16.51 -1.21 -11.01
N LYS A 61 -17.79 -0.89 -11.26
CA LYS A 61 -18.40 -0.97 -12.60
C LYS A 61 -17.65 -0.08 -13.62
N ALA A 62 -17.43 1.18 -13.29
CA ALA A 62 -16.78 2.14 -14.18
C ALA A 62 -15.32 1.76 -14.47
N GLN A 63 -14.60 1.23 -13.48
CA GLN A 63 -13.21 0.79 -13.63
C GLN A 63 -13.11 -0.44 -14.53
N ALA A 64 -13.88 -1.50 -14.24
CA ALA A 64 -13.92 -2.72 -15.04
C ALA A 64 -14.32 -2.45 -16.50
N TRP A 65 -15.22 -1.48 -16.73
CA TRP A 65 -15.62 -1.10 -18.08
C TRP A 65 -14.53 -0.31 -18.83
N SER A 66 -13.82 0.59 -18.14
CA SER A 66 -12.68 1.31 -18.71
C SER A 66 -11.57 0.33 -19.12
N GLU A 67 -11.29 -0.67 -18.30
CA GLU A 67 -10.33 -1.75 -18.58
C GLU A 67 -10.78 -2.64 -19.76
N HIS A 68 -12.08 -2.96 -19.86
CA HIS A 68 -12.64 -3.68 -21.00
C HIS A 68 -12.44 -2.93 -22.32
N MET A 69 -12.75 -1.63 -22.35
CA MET A 69 -12.57 -0.81 -23.55
C MET A 69 -11.09 -0.65 -23.93
N ALA A 70 -10.21 -0.43 -22.94
CA ALA A 70 -8.76 -0.36 -23.16
C ALA A 70 -8.15 -1.68 -23.68
N THR A 71 -8.67 -2.82 -23.21
CA THR A 71 -8.21 -4.16 -23.63
C THR A 71 -8.71 -4.54 -25.03
N THR A 72 -9.95 -4.17 -25.36
CA THR A 72 -10.57 -4.50 -26.65
C THR A 72 -10.31 -3.47 -27.75
N GLY A 73 -9.82 -2.27 -27.39
CA GLY A 73 -9.69 -1.13 -28.30
C GLY A 73 -11.04 -0.59 -28.81
N SER A 74 -12.15 -0.94 -28.14
CA SER A 74 -13.50 -0.67 -28.60
C SER A 74 -14.23 0.28 -27.65
N LEU A 75 -14.72 1.40 -28.16
CA LEU A 75 -15.56 2.34 -27.39
C LEU A 75 -17.03 1.90 -27.50
N THR A 76 -17.49 1.10 -26.54
CA THR A 76 -18.86 0.58 -26.48
C THR A 76 -19.46 0.78 -25.09
N HIS A 77 -20.76 1.03 -25.01
CA HIS A 77 -21.46 1.16 -23.73
C HIS A 77 -21.59 -0.18 -23.01
N SER A 78 -21.59 -0.12 -21.67
CA SER A 78 -21.91 -1.28 -20.85
C SER A 78 -23.41 -1.59 -20.88
N ASN A 79 -23.78 -2.81 -20.52
CA ASN A 79 -25.13 -3.03 -20.03
C ASN A 79 -25.25 -2.31 -18.67
N LEU A 80 -26.09 -1.27 -18.59
CA LEU A 80 -26.15 -0.41 -17.42
C LEU A 80 -26.46 -1.18 -16.12
N SER A 81 -27.25 -2.25 -16.19
CA SER A 81 -27.59 -3.09 -15.02
C SER A 81 -26.58 -4.19 -14.70
N SER A 82 -25.54 -4.40 -15.52
CA SER A 82 -24.48 -5.37 -15.16
C SER A 82 -23.49 -4.77 -14.16
N GLY A 83 -23.02 -5.59 -13.21
CA GLY A 83 -22.05 -5.16 -12.20
C GLY A 83 -22.60 -4.23 -11.11
N VAL A 84 -23.93 -4.11 -10.98
CA VAL A 84 -24.61 -3.31 -9.95
C VAL A 84 -25.76 -4.09 -9.31
N SER A 85 -26.07 -3.75 -8.06
CA SER A 85 -27.20 -4.26 -7.28
C SER A 85 -28.54 -3.72 -7.78
N GLY A 86 -29.65 -4.24 -7.24
CA GLY A 86 -30.97 -3.62 -7.44
C GLY A 86 -31.16 -2.31 -6.65
N GLY A 87 -32.30 -1.65 -6.86
CA GLY A 87 -32.76 -0.48 -6.07
C GLY A 87 -32.51 0.90 -6.70
N TRP A 88 -32.00 0.95 -7.93
CA TRP A 88 -31.80 2.18 -8.69
C TRP A 88 -33.10 2.68 -9.33
N THR A 89 -33.41 3.97 -9.18
CA THR A 89 -34.46 4.70 -9.91
C THR A 89 -33.93 5.40 -11.16
N TYR A 90 -32.62 5.57 -11.25
CA TYR A 90 -31.91 6.16 -12.38
C TYR A 90 -30.51 5.56 -12.49
N ILE A 91 -30.04 5.29 -13.71
CA ILE A 91 -28.64 4.97 -14.02
C ILE A 91 -28.32 5.46 -15.43
N SER A 92 -27.11 5.98 -15.63
CA SER A 92 -26.61 6.48 -16.92
C SER A 92 -25.09 6.35 -16.98
N GLU A 93 -24.54 6.35 -18.20
CA GLU A 93 -23.11 6.16 -18.44
C GLU A 93 -22.58 7.13 -19.50
N ASN A 94 -21.41 7.69 -19.22
CA ASN A 94 -20.57 8.41 -20.18
C ASN A 94 -19.29 7.60 -20.42
N ILE A 95 -18.87 7.49 -21.68
CA ILE A 95 -17.59 6.85 -22.05
C ILE A 95 -16.82 7.71 -23.05
N ALA A 96 -15.50 7.80 -22.87
CA ALA A 96 -14.62 8.45 -23.81
C ALA A 96 -13.22 7.83 -23.80
N TYR A 97 -12.40 8.18 -24.78
CA TYR A 97 -10.98 7.88 -24.79
C TYR A 97 -10.18 9.04 -25.39
N ASN A 98 -8.95 9.23 -24.92
CA ASN A 98 -8.09 10.33 -25.35
C ASN A 98 -6.59 9.99 -25.17
N SER A 99 -5.78 10.30 -26.18
CA SER A 99 -4.32 10.06 -26.16
C SER A 99 -3.53 11.01 -25.26
N SER A 100 -4.12 12.14 -24.84
CA SER A 100 -3.40 13.22 -24.17
C SER A 100 -3.59 13.20 -22.65
N SER A 101 -4.83 13.09 -22.16
CA SER A 101 -5.11 13.01 -20.72
C SER A 101 -6.57 12.65 -20.41
N VAL A 102 -6.82 12.23 -19.16
CA VAL A 102 -8.17 12.14 -18.56
C VAL A 102 -8.91 13.48 -18.65
N ALA A 103 -8.23 14.61 -18.44
CA ALA A 103 -8.84 15.93 -18.54
C ALA A 103 -9.32 16.25 -19.96
N ALA A 104 -8.58 15.82 -20.98
CA ALA A 104 -8.99 15.96 -22.39
C ALA A 104 -10.12 14.98 -22.77
N ALA A 105 -10.16 13.78 -22.20
CA ALA A 105 -11.30 12.86 -22.32
C ALA A 105 -12.58 13.46 -21.68
N GLN A 106 -12.44 14.09 -20.51
CA GLN A 106 -13.56 14.71 -19.81
C GLN A 106 -14.03 16.02 -20.46
N ALA A 107 -13.12 16.85 -20.97
CA ALA A 107 -13.50 18.01 -21.78
C ALA A 107 -14.31 17.61 -23.04
N ALA A 108 -14.03 16.44 -23.63
CA ALA A 108 -14.80 15.89 -24.75
C ALA A 108 -16.24 15.53 -24.36
N LEU A 109 -16.44 14.90 -23.19
CA LEU A 109 -17.75 14.61 -22.63
C LEU A 109 -18.51 15.92 -22.32
N GLN A 110 -17.84 16.91 -21.73
CA GLN A 110 -18.43 18.21 -21.43
C GLN A 110 -18.82 19.02 -22.67
N ALA A 111 -18.13 18.84 -23.81
CA ALA A 111 -18.53 19.45 -25.07
C ALA A 111 -19.84 18.86 -25.65
N SER A 112 -20.24 17.66 -25.22
CA SER A 112 -21.33 16.89 -25.82
C SER A 112 -22.63 17.00 -25.01
N ALA A 113 -23.72 17.44 -25.65
CA ALA A 113 -24.99 17.71 -24.96
C ALA A 113 -25.61 16.50 -24.22
N PRO A 114 -25.63 15.27 -24.77
CA PRO A 114 -26.12 14.09 -24.03
C PRO A 114 -25.25 13.72 -22.83
N HIS A 115 -23.92 13.77 -22.96
CA HIS A 115 -23.00 13.46 -21.86
C HIS A 115 -23.08 14.49 -20.73
N ARG A 116 -23.26 15.77 -21.08
CA ARG A 116 -23.60 16.84 -20.12
C ARG A 116 -24.92 16.56 -19.40
N ALA A 117 -25.93 15.99 -20.06
CA ALA A 117 -27.21 15.68 -19.44
C ALA A 117 -27.06 14.62 -18.32
N ASN A 118 -26.23 13.60 -18.54
CA ASN A 118 -25.87 12.61 -17.51
C ASN A 118 -25.13 13.28 -16.34
N MET A 119 -24.04 14.02 -16.63
CA MET A 119 -23.27 14.76 -15.62
C MET A 119 -24.13 15.72 -14.78
N LEU A 120 -25.10 16.41 -15.38
CA LEU A 120 -25.94 17.42 -14.72
C LEU A 120 -27.30 16.89 -14.25
N SER A 121 -27.50 15.58 -14.31
CA SER A 121 -28.74 14.91 -13.89
C SER A 121 -29.06 15.22 -12.43
N THR A 122 -30.33 15.57 -12.18
CA THR A 122 -30.93 15.71 -10.84
C THR A 122 -31.42 14.38 -10.28
N SER A 123 -31.60 13.38 -11.14
CA SER A 123 -31.99 12.03 -10.73
C SER A 123 -30.81 11.21 -10.21
N SER A 124 -29.59 11.71 -10.37
CA SER A 124 -28.38 11.10 -9.80
C SER A 124 -28.15 11.59 -8.37
N THR A 125 -27.97 10.64 -7.45
CA THR A 125 -27.62 10.87 -6.04
C THR A 125 -26.22 10.39 -5.69
N GLU A 126 -25.58 9.59 -6.56
CA GLU A 126 -24.21 9.09 -6.42
C GLU A 126 -23.59 8.82 -7.80
N MET A 127 -22.27 8.64 -7.87
CA MET A 127 -21.55 8.32 -9.09
C MET A 127 -20.39 7.34 -8.88
N GLY A 128 -19.90 6.78 -9.97
CA GLY A 128 -18.64 6.06 -10.05
C GLY A 128 -17.86 6.51 -11.28
N VAL A 129 -16.54 6.46 -11.20
CA VAL A 129 -15.64 6.86 -12.28
C VAL A 129 -14.49 5.86 -12.38
N GLY A 130 -14.09 5.54 -13.60
CA GLY A 130 -13.02 4.60 -13.89
C GLY A 130 -12.10 5.14 -14.97
N VAL A 131 -10.83 4.75 -14.91
CA VAL A 131 -9.83 5.08 -15.91
C VAL A 131 -8.91 3.88 -16.14
N ALA A 132 -8.71 3.52 -17.40
CA ALA A 132 -7.66 2.60 -17.84
C ALA A 132 -6.75 3.29 -18.85
N GLN A 133 -5.55 2.73 -19.08
CA GLN A 133 -4.66 3.17 -20.15
C GLN A 133 -4.28 1.96 -20.99
N ASP A 134 -4.37 2.07 -22.32
CA ASP A 134 -3.96 0.98 -23.23
C ASP A 134 -2.44 0.97 -23.47
N ALA A 135 -1.98 -0.07 -24.16
CA ALA A 135 -0.56 -0.25 -24.50
C ALA A 135 0.01 0.86 -25.43
N ASN A 136 -0.85 1.67 -26.06
CA ASN A 136 -0.48 2.82 -26.89
C ASN A 136 -0.51 4.14 -26.10
N GLY A 137 -0.80 4.10 -24.80
CA GLY A 137 -0.86 5.26 -23.92
C GLY A 137 -2.18 6.03 -23.95
N TRP A 138 -3.24 5.54 -24.61
CA TRP A 138 -4.53 6.24 -24.60
C TRP A 138 -5.28 5.99 -23.30
N TYR A 139 -5.80 7.05 -22.70
CA TYR A 139 -6.68 6.99 -21.55
C TYR A 139 -8.09 6.64 -22.00
N TRP A 140 -8.68 5.61 -21.39
CA TRP A 140 -10.06 5.18 -21.55
C TRP A 140 -10.81 5.51 -20.26
N VAL A 141 -11.95 6.20 -20.35
CA VAL A 141 -12.68 6.70 -19.18
C VAL A 141 -14.14 6.26 -19.21
N THR A 142 -14.67 5.95 -18.04
CA THR A 142 -16.09 5.68 -17.81
C THR A 142 -16.57 6.51 -16.63
N GLU A 143 -17.73 7.15 -16.77
CA GLU A 143 -18.47 7.79 -15.68
C GLU A 143 -19.84 7.13 -15.59
N VAL A 144 -20.22 6.64 -14.42
CA VAL A 144 -21.55 6.06 -14.16
C VAL A 144 -22.26 6.93 -13.13
N PHE A 145 -23.44 7.45 -13.47
CA PHE A 145 -24.25 8.28 -12.58
C PHE A 145 -25.55 7.55 -12.25
N ALA A 146 -25.92 7.47 -10.97
CA ALA A 146 -27.11 6.73 -10.58
C ALA A 146 -27.83 7.35 -9.38
N GLY A 147 -29.10 6.99 -9.23
CA GLY A 147 -29.97 7.41 -8.14
C GLY A 147 -30.66 6.22 -7.49
N ARG A 148 -30.67 6.16 -6.15
CA ARG A 148 -31.41 5.17 -5.35
C ARG A 148 -32.60 5.81 -4.64
N HIS A 149 -33.51 4.99 -4.12
CA HIS A 149 -34.55 5.46 -3.20
C HIS A 149 -34.00 6.09 -1.90
N THR A 150 -32.78 5.71 -1.50
CA THR A 150 -32.07 6.27 -0.33
C THR A 150 -30.63 6.61 -0.74
N PRO A 151 -30.18 7.88 -0.63
CA PRO A 151 -28.82 8.26 -1.00
C PRO A 151 -27.75 7.64 -0.09
N THR A 152 -26.68 7.13 -0.69
CA THR A 152 -25.45 6.73 0.03
C THR A 152 -24.72 7.98 0.58
N PRO A 153 -24.16 7.97 1.82
CA PRO A 153 -23.43 9.12 2.36
C PRO A 153 -22.23 9.55 1.50
N ALA A 154 -21.92 10.85 1.53
CA ALA A 154 -20.83 11.42 0.72
C ALA A 154 -19.44 10.94 1.18
N TYR A 155 -18.62 10.46 0.23
CA TYR A 155 -17.19 10.24 0.44
C TYR A 155 -16.49 11.58 0.69
N VAL A 156 -16.29 11.91 1.96
CA VAL A 156 -15.39 12.98 2.41
C VAL A 156 -13.97 12.39 2.46
N ALA A 157 -12.97 13.13 1.98
CA ALA A 157 -11.58 12.71 2.15
C ALA A 157 -11.28 12.58 3.66
N PRO A 158 -10.75 11.44 4.14
CA PRO A 158 -10.57 11.22 5.57
C PRO A 158 -9.67 12.29 6.20
N SER A 159 -10.06 12.74 7.39
CA SER A 159 -9.15 13.45 8.30
C SER A 159 -8.00 12.53 8.72
N GLY A 160 -6.82 13.11 9.01
CA GLY A 160 -5.65 12.34 9.42
C GLY A 160 -4.88 11.65 8.27
N THR A 161 -5.11 12.05 7.01
CA THR A 161 -4.23 11.65 5.90
C THR A 161 -2.82 12.23 6.07
N SER A 162 -1.80 11.44 5.72
CA SER A 162 -0.41 11.80 5.97
C SER A 162 0.54 11.36 4.86
N ALA A 163 1.63 12.11 4.68
CA ALA A 163 2.64 11.88 3.67
C ALA A 163 3.95 11.40 4.31
N PHE A 164 4.63 10.46 3.65
CA PHE A 164 5.86 9.83 4.11
C PHE A 164 7.12 10.64 3.78
N ASP A 165 8.08 10.66 4.70
CA ASP A 165 9.48 10.96 4.37
C ASP A 165 10.45 10.02 5.11
N THR A 166 11.65 9.85 4.55
CA THR A 166 12.74 9.04 5.10
C THR A 166 13.66 9.87 5.99
N VAL A 167 14.27 9.22 6.98
CA VAL A 167 15.39 9.79 7.74
C VAL A 167 16.61 8.86 7.64
N THR A 168 17.79 9.38 7.98
CA THR A 168 18.95 8.51 8.18
C THR A 168 18.65 7.57 9.35
N PRO A 169 18.79 6.24 9.19
CA PRO A 169 18.46 5.28 10.24
C PRO A 169 19.12 5.61 11.58
N THR A 170 18.30 6.02 12.56
CA THR A 170 18.78 6.52 13.86
C THR A 170 18.19 5.70 15.00
N VAL A 171 19.03 5.24 15.92
CA VAL A 171 18.57 4.57 17.15
C VAL A 171 17.95 5.60 18.09
N VAL A 172 16.64 5.54 18.27
CA VAL A 172 15.87 6.47 19.13
C VAL A 172 15.61 5.92 20.53
N PHE A 173 15.74 4.60 20.71
CA PHE A 173 15.54 3.93 22.00
C PHE A 173 16.44 2.71 22.10
N ASN A 174 17.17 2.59 23.21
CA ASN A 174 18.04 1.45 23.52
C ASN A 174 18.23 1.32 25.05
N PRO A 175 17.19 0.93 25.80
CA PRO A 175 17.24 0.83 27.27
C PRO A 175 18.09 -0.34 27.77
N GLY A 176 18.61 -1.20 26.88
CA GLY A 176 19.06 -2.54 27.28
C GLY A 176 17.85 -3.40 27.67
N ARG A 177 17.92 -4.07 28.83
CA ARG A 177 16.91 -5.05 29.26
C ARG A 177 15.75 -4.41 30.01
N VAL A 178 14.54 -4.62 29.52
CA VAL A 178 13.28 -4.19 30.15
C VAL A 178 12.53 -5.38 30.77
N ASN A 179 11.63 -5.10 31.72
CA ASN A 179 10.78 -6.10 32.37
C ASN A 179 9.56 -6.45 31.49
N GLY A 180 9.08 -7.69 31.58
CA GLY A 180 7.86 -8.13 30.89
C GLY A 180 6.60 -7.53 31.50
N GLY A 181 5.55 -7.38 30.68
CA GLY A 181 4.29 -6.77 31.09
C GLY A 181 4.39 -5.24 31.25
N THR A 182 5.44 -4.60 30.72
CA THR A 182 5.64 -3.14 30.83
C THR A 182 5.44 -2.43 29.51
N THR A 183 5.12 -1.14 29.57
CA THR A 183 5.10 -0.24 28.40
C THR A 183 6.20 0.79 28.59
N SER A 184 7.11 0.87 27.62
CA SER A 184 8.10 1.94 27.51
C SER A 184 7.53 3.11 26.69
N THR A 185 7.70 4.34 27.17
CA THR A 185 7.36 5.57 26.45
C THR A 185 8.63 6.37 26.24
N PHE A 186 8.88 6.82 25.00
CA PHE A 186 10.09 7.58 24.66
C PHE A 186 9.83 8.57 23.51
N GLN A 187 10.68 9.59 23.40
CA GLN A 187 10.58 10.59 22.34
C GLN A 187 11.08 10.06 21.00
N VAL A 188 10.36 10.40 19.93
CA VAL A 188 10.74 10.09 18.54
C VAL A 188 10.75 11.36 17.70
N ALA A 189 9.71 12.20 17.77
CA ALA A 189 9.75 13.51 17.12
C ALA A 189 10.82 14.41 17.75
N GLY A 190 11.53 15.17 16.93
CA GLY A 190 12.72 15.93 17.33
C GLY A 190 14.00 15.10 17.44
N VAL A 191 13.94 13.77 17.25
CA VAL A 191 15.10 12.87 17.32
C VAL A 191 15.39 12.28 15.94
N GLY A 192 16.66 12.14 15.57
CA GLY A 192 17.07 11.42 14.36
C GLY A 192 16.54 11.98 13.04
N GLY A 193 16.20 13.27 12.98
CA GLY A 193 15.64 13.93 11.81
C GLY A 193 14.11 13.85 11.67
N VAL A 194 13.41 13.21 12.60
CA VAL A 194 11.94 13.23 12.63
C VAL A 194 11.46 14.61 13.07
N PRO A 195 10.61 15.31 12.32
CA PRO A 195 10.14 16.65 12.67
C PRO A 195 9.12 16.62 13.82
N ALA A 196 9.00 17.74 14.52
CA ALA A 196 7.84 18.00 15.38
C ALA A 196 6.56 18.01 14.52
N GLY A 197 5.48 17.40 15.00
CA GLY A 197 4.23 17.25 14.25
C GLY A 197 4.16 16.01 13.35
N ALA A 198 5.18 15.14 13.34
CA ALA A 198 5.05 13.81 12.76
C ALA A 198 3.92 13.01 13.45
N THR A 199 3.03 12.40 12.67
CA THR A 199 1.84 11.68 13.15
C THR A 199 2.09 10.19 13.35
N ALA A 200 3.07 9.62 12.66
CA ALA A 200 3.53 8.24 12.86
C ALA A 200 5.02 8.12 12.53
N ALA A 201 5.70 7.16 13.16
CA ALA A 201 7.08 6.81 12.85
C ALA A 201 7.16 5.44 12.18
N VAL A 202 8.01 5.32 11.16
CA VAL A 202 8.44 4.03 10.59
C VAL A 202 9.70 3.63 11.33
N VAL A 203 9.61 2.52 12.06
CA VAL A 203 10.68 2.02 12.93
C VAL A 203 11.00 0.56 12.61
N THR A 204 12.25 0.17 12.84
CA THR A 204 12.59 -1.24 13.06
C THR A 204 12.76 -1.47 14.55
N ILE A 205 11.99 -2.43 15.08
CA ILE A 205 12.10 -2.93 16.45
C ILE A 205 13.05 -4.13 16.40
N GLU A 206 14.16 -4.06 17.15
CA GLU A 206 15.08 -5.18 17.38
C GLU A 206 14.97 -5.61 18.85
N ALA A 207 14.90 -6.92 19.09
CA ALA A 207 14.85 -7.47 20.44
C ALA A 207 15.70 -8.74 20.56
N TRP A 208 16.26 -8.99 21.75
CA TRP A 208 17.12 -10.16 21.99
C TRP A 208 17.18 -10.61 23.46
N ASN A 209 17.57 -11.86 23.67
CA ASN A 209 17.61 -12.56 24.97
C ASN A 209 16.27 -12.46 25.74
N PRO A 210 15.15 -12.91 25.16
CA PRO A 210 13.86 -12.94 25.84
C PRO A 210 13.88 -13.95 27.00
N ALA A 211 13.24 -13.61 28.12
CA ALA A 211 13.13 -14.48 29.29
C ALA A 211 12.18 -15.68 29.08
N SER A 212 11.28 -15.56 28.12
CA SER A 212 10.29 -16.57 27.73
C SER A 212 9.83 -16.28 26.30
N ARG A 213 9.07 -17.20 25.70
CA ARG A 213 8.30 -16.89 24.49
C ARG A 213 7.43 -15.65 24.74
N GLY A 214 7.34 -14.74 23.77
CA GLY A 214 6.59 -13.50 23.93
C GLY A 214 6.54 -12.61 22.69
N TRP A 215 5.98 -11.42 22.85
CA TRP A 215 5.72 -10.47 21.76
C TRP A 215 5.86 -9.02 22.21
N ILE A 216 6.05 -8.14 21.22
CA ILE A 216 6.17 -6.70 21.35
C ILE A 216 5.14 -6.03 20.44
N GLN A 217 4.55 -4.92 20.90
CA GLN A 217 3.50 -4.17 20.22
C GLN A 217 3.79 -2.67 20.29
N GLY A 218 3.67 -2.00 19.14
CA GLY A 218 3.61 -0.54 19.06
C GLY A 218 2.21 -0.04 19.42
N LEU A 219 2.16 0.91 20.34
CA LEU A 219 0.91 1.47 20.86
C LEU A 219 0.78 2.93 20.45
N GLY A 220 -0.29 3.22 19.70
CA GLY A 220 -0.68 4.59 19.39
C GLY A 220 -1.16 5.38 20.62
N PRO A 221 -1.45 6.67 20.45
CA PRO A 221 -2.01 7.52 21.50
C PRO A 221 -3.31 6.95 22.05
N GLY A 222 -3.45 6.89 23.38
CA GLY A 222 -4.64 6.34 24.04
C GLY A 222 -4.83 4.82 23.91
N ALA A 223 -4.08 4.11 23.06
CA ALA A 223 -4.22 2.67 22.87
C ALA A 223 -3.87 1.90 24.15
N THR A 224 -4.74 0.94 24.51
CA THR A 224 -4.47 -0.10 25.51
C THR A 224 -3.71 -1.26 24.87
N VAL A 225 -3.09 -2.11 25.69
CA VAL A 225 -2.47 -3.35 25.21
C VAL A 225 -3.55 -4.23 24.62
N ALA A 226 -3.44 -4.53 23.33
CA ALA A 226 -4.38 -5.36 22.57
C ALA A 226 -3.74 -6.69 22.18
N SER A 227 -4.48 -7.57 21.51
CA SER A 227 -4.00 -8.90 21.12
C SER A 227 -3.03 -8.89 19.92
N SER A 228 -2.83 -7.77 19.22
CA SER A 228 -1.96 -7.62 18.06
C SER A 228 -0.48 -7.49 18.43
N SER A 229 0.41 -7.97 17.56
CA SER A 229 1.86 -7.91 17.77
C SER A 229 2.60 -7.39 16.55
N ASN A 230 3.66 -6.60 16.77
CA ASN A 230 4.60 -6.18 15.72
C ASN A 230 5.86 -7.04 15.69
N LEU A 231 6.21 -7.75 16.75
CA LEU A 231 7.38 -8.62 16.77
C LEU A 231 7.16 -9.77 17.74
N ASN A 232 7.42 -11.01 17.30
CA ASN A 232 7.36 -12.21 18.15
C ASN A 232 8.77 -12.77 18.35
N LEU A 233 9.07 -13.25 19.56
CA LEU A 233 10.32 -13.95 19.86
C LEU A 233 10.07 -15.19 20.69
N THR A 234 10.62 -16.31 20.23
CA THR A 234 10.69 -17.55 20.99
C THR A 234 12.00 -17.65 21.76
N SER A 235 13.11 -17.31 21.11
CA SER A 235 14.49 -17.38 21.62
C SER A 235 15.41 -16.47 20.78
N GLY A 236 16.67 -16.33 21.17
CA GLY A 236 17.68 -15.62 20.37
C GLY A 236 17.36 -14.14 20.18
N ALA A 237 17.38 -13.69 18.92
CA ALA A 237 17.15 -12.30 18.52
C ALA A 237 16.32 -12.22 17.23
N ALA A 238 15.50 -11.19 17.11
CA ALA A 238 14.67 -10.91 15.94
C ALA A 238 14.51 -9.40 15.72
N ALA A 239 14.16 -9.02 14.50
CA ALA A 239 13.78 -7.66 14.16
C ALA A 239 12.61 -7.66 13.16
N ASN A 240 11.72 -6.69 13.28
CA ASN A 240 10.64 -6.43 12.32
C ASN A 240 10.41 -4.92 12.18
N THR A 241 9.97 -4.49 11.00
CA THR A 241 9.52 -3.13 10.76
C THR A 241 8.10 -2.92 11.33
N ALA A 242 7.83 -1.72 11.81
CA ALA A 242 6.51 -1.32 12.29
C ALA A 242 6.26 0.15 11.94
N VAL A 243 5.00 0.50 11.72
CA VAL A 243 4.56 1.90 11.67
C VAL A 243 3.66 2.14 12.86
N VAL A 244 4.05 3.09 13.70
CA VAL A 244 3.41 3.33 15.00
C VAL A 244 3.00 4.79 15.09
N PRO A 245 1.70 5.10 15.34
CA PRO A 245 1.25 6.47 15.55
C PRO A 245 1.95 7.13 16.75
N LEU A 246 2.32 8.39 16.59
CA LEU A 246 2.95 9.21 17.63
C LEU A 246 1.88 10.02 18.38
N ALA A 247 2.15 10.30 19.65
CA ALA A 247 1.37 11.27 20.41
C ALA A 247 1.67 12.71 19.94
N THR A 248 0.75 13.63 20.21
CA THR A 248 0.90 15.06 19.86
C THR A 248 2.16 15.71 20.45
N ASN A 249 2.73 15.13 21.51
CA ASN A 249 4.00 15.54 22.12
C ASN A 249 5.24 14.83 21.54
N GLY A 250 5.12 14.08 20.45
CA GLY A 250 6.22 13.40 19.76
C GLY A 250 6.59 12.00 20.28
N THR A 251 5.93 11.51 21.34
CA THR A 251 6.28 10.23 21.96
C THR A 251 5.69 9.01 21.25
N MET A 252 6.42 7.90 21.30
CA MET A 252 5.97 6.57 20.91
C MET A 252 5.91 5.66 22.15
N ARG A 253 5.02 4.66 22.12
CA ARG A 253 4.91 3.62 23.16
C ARG A 253 5.16 2.24 22.59
N LEU A 254 5.98 1.43 23.27
CA LEU A 254 6.13 0.00 23.02
C LEU A 254 5.78 -0.81 24.26
N TYR A 255 4.92 -1.81 24.11
CA TYR A 255 4.66 -2.84 25.12
C TYR A 255 5.42 -4.12 24.80
N ASN A 256 5.94 -4.82 25.82
CA ASN A 256 6.59 -6.11 25.69
C ASN A 256 6.04 -7.13 26.70
N SER A 257 5.58 -8.29 26.24
CA SER A 257 4.92 -9.30 27.07
C SER A 257 5.87 -10.08 27.98
N MET A 258 7.17 -10.03 27.71
CA MET A 258 8.25 -10.78 28.36
C MET A 258 9.44 -9.87 28.63
N ALA A 259 10.26 -10.19 29.65
CA ALA A 259 11.49 -9.43 29.88
C ALA A 259 12.50 -9.71 28.76
N VAL A 260 13.05 -8.66 28.14
CA VAL A 260 13.83 -8.76 26.89
C VAL A 260 14.73 -7.53 26.74
N ASN A 261 15.78 -7.60 25.94
CA ASN A 261 16.49 -6.40 25.50
C ASN A 261 15.76 -5.77 24.32
N LEU A 262 15.67 -4.44 24.27
CA LEU A 262 15.05 -3.69 23.18
C LEU A 262 16.00 -2.66 22.57
N LYS A 263 15.89 -2.49 21.26
CA LYS A 263 16.43 -1.35 20.51
C LYS A 263 15.46 -0.96 19.40
N VAL A 264 15.28 0.33 19.18
CA VAL A 264 14.38 0.86 18.16
C VAL A 264 15.14 1.85 17.29
N THR A 265 15.10 1.62 15.99
CA THR A 265 15.69 2.51 14.98
C THR A 265 14.56 3.14 14.18
N VAL A 266 14.52 4.46 14.07
CA VAL A 266 13.62 5.16 13.13
C VAL A 266 14.27 5.25 11.75
N THR A 267 13.50 4.97 10.70
CA THR A 267 13.94 4.98 9.29
C THR A 267 13.11 5.93 8.42
N GLY A 268 11.94 6.35 8.90
CA GLY A 268 11.12 7.38 8.29
C GLY A 268 9.96 7.80 9.19
N TYR A 269 9.12 8.70 8.71
CA TYR A 269 7.98 9.23 9.43
C TYR A 269 6.85 9.63 8.47
N PHE A 270 5.66 9.81 9.03
CA PHE A 270 4.51 10.39 8.36
C PHE A 270 4.18 11.75 8.98
N THR A 271 3.78 12.72 8.16
CA THR A 271 3.30 14.05 8.60
C THR A 271 1.91 14.30 8.04
N GLU A 272 1.00 14.87 8.83
CA GLU A 272 -0.37 15.17 8.38
C GLU A 272 -0.37 16.13 7.19
N VAL A 273 -1.27 15.89 6.23
CA VAL A 273 -1.51 16.77 5.08
C VAL A 273 -3.02 16.96 4.90
N THR A 274 -3.44 18.22 4.74
CA THR A 274 -4.87 18.59 4.59
C THR A 274 -5.29 18.78 3.13
N GLY A 275 -4.38 18.50 2.20
CA GLY A 275 -4.55 18.75 0.78
C GLY A 275 -3.73 17.78 -0.08
N CYS A 276 -3.64 18.10 -1.36
CA CYS A 276 -2.84 17.29 -2.29
C CYS A 276 -1.35 17.56 -2.09
N VAL A 277 -0.53 16.52 -2.19
CA VAL A 277 0.94 16.67 -2.19
C VAL A 277 1.56 15.93 -3.35
N ALA A 278 2.72 16.40 -3.79
CA ALA A 278 3.56 15.72 -4.78
C ALA A 278 4.31 14.55 -4.13
N ALA A 279 5.08 14.85 -3.08
CA ALA A 279 5.97 13.91 -2.41
C ALA A 279 5.27 13.09 -1.32
N GLY A 280 5.89 11.97 -0.95
CA GLY A 280 5.51 11.17 0.21
C GLY A 280 4.25 10.34 0.05
N ARG A 281 3.67 10.31 -1.15
CA ARG A 281 2.58 9.41 -1.51
C ARG A 281 3.11 8.05 -1.88
N PHE A 282 2.49 6.99 -1.36
CA PHE A 282 2.72 5.61 -1.75
C PHE A 282 2.09 5.30 -3.11
N VAL A 283 2.81 4.55 -3.93
CA VAL A 283 2.36 3.96 -5.18
C VAL A 283 2.63 2.46 -5.08
N PRO A 284 1.59 1.64 -4.86
CA PRO A 284 1.75 0.19 -4.83
C PRO A 284 2.11 -0.36 -6.22
N VAL A 285 2.78 -1.50 -6.25
CA VAL A 285 2.99 -2.31 -7.46
C VAL A 285 2.58 -3.77 -7.18
N VAL A 286 2.39 -4.57 -8.23
CA VAL A 286 2.20 -6.02 -8.05
C VAL A 286 3.51 -6.62 -7.53
N PRO A 287 3.52 -7.33 -6.38
CA PRO A 287 4.74 -7.84 -5.77
C PRO A 287 5.61 -8.65 -6.72
N SER A 288 6.87 -8.24 -6.89
CA SER A 288 7.72 -8.71 -7.99
C SER A 288 9.18 -8.85 -7.57
N ARG A 289 9.84 -9.94 -7.98
CA ARG A 289 11.26 -10.17 -7.68
C ARG A 289 12.18 -9.30 -8.52
N ILE A 290 13.06 -8.55 -7.85
CA ILE A 290 14.06 -7.69 -8.49
C ILE A 290 15.50 -8.09 -8.19
N LEU A 291 15.72 -8.87 -7.12
CA LEU A 291 17.04 -9.42 -6.79
C LEU A 291 16.92 -10.85 -6.23
N ASP A 292 17.80 -11.72 -6.69
CA ASP A 292 18.05 -13.04 -6.11
C ASP A 292 19.53 -13.36 -6.31
N THR A 293 20.22 -13.68 -5.22
CA THR A 293 21.67 -13.96 -5.23
C THR A 293 21.98 -15.46 -5.23
N ARG A 294 20.95 -16.33 -5.30
CA ARG A 294 21.11 -17.79 -5.28
C ARG A 294 21.50 -18.27 -6.69
N PRO A 295 22.51 -19.15 -6.86
CA PRO A 295 23.05 -19.48 -8.18
C PRO A 295 22.02 -20.00 -9.21
N ALA A 296 21.01 -20.75 -8.76
CA ALA A 296 19.97 -21.31 -9.63
C ALA A 296 18.84 -20.33 -9.99
N TYR A 297 18.81 -19.13 -9.39
CA TYR A 297 17.69 -18.19 -9.47
C TYR A 297 18.13 -16.74 -9.78
N LEU A 298 19.40 -16.53 -10.17
CA LEU A 298 20.04 -15.23 -10.25
C LEU A 298 19.19 -14.17 -10.98
N ASN A 299 18.89 -13.09 -10.27
CA ASN A 299 18.18 -11.92 -10.78
C ASN A 299 18.80 -10.67 -10.15
N GLY A 300 19.00 -9.61 -10.93
CA GLY A 300 19.63 -8.36 -10.45
C GLY A 300 21.07 -8.51 -9.91
N TYR A 301 21.68 -9.69 -10.03
CA TYR A 301 22.95 -10.04 -9.40
C TYR A 301 23.71 -11.09 -10.23
N SER A 302 25.04 -10.99 -10.27
CA SER A 302 25.93 -11.86 -11.04
C SER A 302 27.15 -12.38 -10.27
N GLY A 303 27.23 -12.08 -8.96
CA GLY A 303 28.36 -12.48 -8.11
C GLY A 303 28.17 -13.87 -7.47
N SER A 304 29.20 -14.30 -6.73
CA SER A 304 29.07 -15.36 -5.74
C SER A 304 28.16 -14.93 -4.58
N LYS A 305 27.77 -15.88 -3.71
CA LYS A 305 27.07 -15.58 -2.45
C LYS A 305 27.69 -14.36 -1.73
N PRO A 306 26.91 -13.31 -1.39
CA PRO A 306 27.40 -12.15 -0.66
C PRO A 306 28.15 -12.57 0.62
N GLY A 307 29.39 -12.09 0.78
CA GLY A 307 30.26 -12.40 1.90
C GLY A 307 29.99 -11.55 3.14
N ALA A 308 30.60 -11.93 4.27
CA ALA A 308 30.55 -11.14 5.50
C ALA A 308 31.09 -9.71 5.27
N GLY A 309 30.33 -8.70 5.69
CA GLY A 309 30.69 -7.29 5.49
C GLY A 309 30.56 -6.78 4.05
N SER A 310 30.02 -7.58 3.12
CA SER A 310 29.74 -7.13 1.75
C SER A 310 28.46 -6.30 1.69
N THR A 311 28.37 -5.44 0.66
CA THR A 311 27.18 -4.64 0.36
C THR A 311 26.73 -4.94 -1.06
N VAL A 312 25.49 -5.39 -1.21
CA VAL A 312 24.83 -5.68 -2.48
C VAL A 312 24.03 -4.46 -2.91
N THR A 313 24.24 -3.99 -4.13
CA THR A 313 23.42 -2.93 -4.73
C THR A 313 22.11 -3.54 -5.23
N VAL A 314 20.98 -2.90 -4.93
CA VAL A 314 19.66 -3.28 -5.44
C VAL A 314 19.20 -2.18 -6.40
N GLN A 315 19.19 -2.47 -7.71
CA GLN A 315 18.63 -1.55 -8.70
C GLN A 315 17.10 -1.67 -8.66
N VAL A 316 16.43 -0.60 -8.25
CA VAL A 316 14.97 -0.55 -8.10
C VAL A 316 14.32 0.37 -9.14
N GLY A 317 14.97 1.48 -9.49
CA GLY A 317 14.48 2.39 -10.51
C GLY A 317 14.43 1.71 -11.88
N GLY A 318 13.28 1.80 -12.56
CA GLY A 318 13.05 1.17 -13.86
C GLY A 318 12.79 -0.34 -13.80
N LYS A 319 12.41 -0.88 -12.64
CA LYS A 319 12.08 -2.30 -12.43
C LYS A 319 10.68 -2.46 -11.86
N ALA A 320 9.95 -3.48 -12.33
CA ALA A 320 8.73 -3.98 -11.69
C ALA A 320 7.71 -2.88 -11.27
N GLY A 321 7.37 -1.97 -12.18
CA GLY A 321 6.41 -0.89 -11.93
C GLY A 321 6.98 0.34 -11.19
N VAL A 322 8.23 0.30 -10.74
CA VAL A 322 8.93 1.46 -10.16
C VAL A 322 9.55 2.31 -11.29
N PRO A 323 9.23 3.61 -11.40
CA PRO A 323 9.84 4.51 -12.40
C PRO A 323 11.36 4.63 -12.26
N ALA A 324 12.04 5.04 -13.34
CA ALA A 324 13.50 5.23 -13.33
C ALA A 324 13.94 6.45 -12.50
N THR A 325 13.07 7.44 -12.30
CA THR A 325 13.33 8.68 -11.55
C THR A 325 12.06 9.10 -10.78
N GLY A 326 12.16 10.11 -9.91
CA GLY A 326 11.01 10.62 -9.14
C GLY A 326 10.61 9.77 -7.93
N VAL A 327 11.39 8.73 -7.62
CA VAL A 327 11.24 7.82 -6.48
C VAL A 327 12.03 8.36 -5.28
N ARG A 328 11.38 8.50 -4.12
CA ARG A 328 11.98 8.92 -2.85
C ARG A 328 12.51 7.71 -2.09
N ALA A 329 11.65 6.70 -1.96
CA ALA A 329 11.94 5.46 -1.27
C ALA A 329 11.19 4.30 -1.93
N VAL A 330 11.64 3.09 -1.67
CA VAL A 330 11.00 1.85 -2.11
C VAL A 330 10.60 1.00 -0.91
N VAL A 331 9.53 0.23 -1.08
CA VAL A 331 9.08 -0.77 -0.12
C VAL A 331 9.46 -2.13 -0.67
N LEU A 332 10.35 -2.80 0.05
CA LEU A 332 10.97 -4.06 -0.35
C LEU A 332 10.69 -5.08 0.74
N ASN A 333 10.23 -6.27 0.37
CA ASN A 333 10.40 -7.42 1.25
C ASN A 333 11.76 -8.07 0.96
N VAL A 334 12.61 -8.10 1.98
CA VAL A 334 13.96 -8.66 1.90
C VAL A 334 13.95 -9.99 2.64
N THR A 335 14.36 -11.07 1.98
CA THR A 335 14.56 -12.39 2.60
C THR A 335 16.04 -12.72 2.65
N ALA A 336 16.54 -13.01 3.86
CA ALA A 336 17.83 -13.64 4.08
C ALA A 336 17.68 -15.17 3.96
N VAL A 337 18.54 -15.80 3.17
CA VAL A 337 18.50 -17.22 2.83
C VAL A 337 19.86 -17.86 3.08
N MET A 338 19.87 -18.98 3.81
CA MET A 338 21.06 -19.79 4.08
C MET A 338 22.27 -18.95 4.56
N PRO A 339 22.18 -18.13 5.61
CA PRO A 339 23.35 -17.48 6.20
C PRO A 339 24.38 -18.52 6.67
N ASN A 340 25.67 -18.13 6.70
CA ASN A 340 26.76 -18.98 7.19
C ASN A 340 26.85 -19.05 8.73
N GLY A 341 26.11 -18.20 9.45
CA GLY A 341 26.22 -18.03 10.90
C GLY A 341 25.20 -17.02 11.43
N ALA A 342 25.32 -16.66 12.71
CA ALA A 342 24.52 -15.58 13.31
C ALA A 342 25.05 -14.20 12.87
N GLY A 343 24.15 -13.26 12.59
CA GLY A 343 24.46 -11.94 12.05
C GLY A 343 23.19 -11.18 11.64
N ASP A 344 23.32 -10.28 10.68
CA ASP A 344 22.26 -9.35 10.29
C ASP A 344 22.32 -8.94 8.80
N VAL A 345 21.21 -8.37 8.34
CA VAL A 345 21.11 -7.60 7.09
C VAL A 345 20.65 -6.18 7.42
N GLN A 346 21.37 -5.20 6.90
CA GLN A 346 21.10 -3.78 7.02
C GLN A 346 20.68 -3.25 5.65
N ALA A 347 19.57 -2.52 5.59
CA ALA A 347 19.08 -1.85 4.39
C ALA A 347 19.30 -0.34 4.50
N GLY A 348 19.55 0.31 3.38
CA GLY A 348 19.80 1.75 3.30
C GLY A 348 19.96 2.24 1.86
N GLN A 349 20.18 3.54 1.69
CA GLN A 349 20.48 4.14 0.40
C GLN A 349 21.78 3.57 -0.19
N TYR A 350 21.91 3.59 -1.52
CA TYR A 350 23.21 3.32 -2.14
C TYR A 350 24.32 4.21 -1.56
N GLY A 351 25.48 3.62 -1.29
CA GLY A 351 26.59 4.30 -0.59
C GLY A 351 26.51 4.28 0.94
N MET A 352 25.52 3.60 1.55
CA MET A 352 25.42 3.46 3.01
C MET A 352 26.72 2.92 3.65
N ALA A 353 27.11 3.53 4.77
CA ALA A 353 28.11 2.97 5.68
C ALA A 353 27.51 1.82 6.53
N ALA A 354 28.37 1.05 7.20
CA ALA A 354 27.92 0.09 8.20
C ALA A 354 27.25 0.83 9.38
N GLY A 355 26.04 0.38 9.75
CA GLY A 355 25.20 1.03 10.75
C GLY A 355 25.07 0.26 12.06
N ALA A 356 24.54 0.95 13.07
CA ALA A 356 24.14 0.35 14.36
C ALA A 356 22.73 -0.27 14.33
N TRP A 357 22.00 -0.12 13.22
CA TRP A 357 20.68 -0.70 12.98
C TRP A 357 20.78 -2.06 12.29
N ARG A 358 19.73 -2.86 12.43
CA ARG A 358 19.58 -4.17 11.78
C ARG A 358 18.16 -4.29 11.30
N ASN A 359 17.97 -4.54 10.00
CA ASN A 359 16.63 -4.75 9.45
C ASN A 359 16.21 -6.20 9.60
N LEU A 360 17.10 -7.15 9.30
CA LEU A 360 16.91 -8.56 9.60
C LEU A 360 17.98 -9.03 10.58
N VAL A 361 17.61 -9.93 11.48
CA VAL A 361 18.55 -10.65 12.34
C VAL A 361 18.48 -12.14 11.99
N VAL A 362 19.62 -12.71 11.62
CA VAL A 362 19.78 -14.16 11.41
C VAL A 362 20.47 -14.75 12.63
N SER A 363 19.84 -15.73 13.27
CA SER A 363 20.30 -16.29 14.56
C SER A 363 21.10 -17.58 14.42
N ARG A 364 21.09 -18.24 13.24
CA ARG A 364 21.78 -19.52 13.00
C ARG A 364 22.14 -19.73 11.53
N PRO A 365 23.12 -20.60 11.21
CA PRO A 365 23.36 -21.05 9.84
C PRO A 365 22.09 -21.65 9.21
N GLY A 366 21.94 -21.50 7.89
CA GLY A 366 20.86 -22.13 7.13
C GLY A 366 19.49 -21.46 7.21
N GLN A 367 19.26 -20.54 8.15
CA GLN A 367 17.97 -19.88 8.38
C GLN A 367 17.38 -19.22 7.12
N VAL A 368 16.05 -19.23 7.02
CA VAL A 368 15.30 -18.41 6.06
C VAL A 368 14.37 -17.48 6.84
N ILE A 369 14.52 -16.17 6.67
CA ILE A 369 13.72 -15.14 7.37
C ILE A 369 13.58 -13.89 6.50
N ALA A 370 12.42 -13.24 6.57
CA ALA A 370 12.12 -12.00 5.86
C ALA A 370 11.81 -10.84 6.81
N ASN A 371 12.09 -9.62 6.36
CA ASN A 371 11.49 -8.40 6.91
C ASN A 371 11.19 -7.41 5.76
N LEU A 372 10.05 -6.74 5.84
CA LEU A 372 9.72 -5.59 5.01
C LEU A 372 10.57 -4.39 5.42
N VAL A 373 11.12 -3.68 4.45
CA VAL A 373 11.93 -2.47 4.66
C VAL A 373 11.47 -1.35 3.73
N ILE A 374 11.41 -0.13 4.28
CA ILE A 374 11.20 1.09 3.50
C ILE A 374 12.55 1.80 3.42
N VAL A 375 13.07 1.98 2.20
CA VAL A 375 14.48 2.33 1.96
C VAL A 375 14.57 3.51 0.99
N PRO A 376 15.25 4.63 1.34
CA PRO A 376 15.51 5.71 0.40
C PRO A 376 16.39 5.23 -0.77
N VAL A 377 16.17 5.79 -1.95
CA VAL A 377 16.96 5.52 -3.15
C VAL A 377 17.85 6.70 -3.52
N ASP A 378 18.94 6.46 -4.24
CA ASP A 378 19.69 7.55 -4.86
C ASP A 378 19.03 8.06 -6.16
N ALA A 379 19.63 9.06 -6.80
CA ALA A 379 19.12 9.66 -8.04
C ALA A 379 19.09 8.69 -9.24
N GLN A 380 19.77 7.53 -9.15
CA GLN A 380 19.78 6.46 -10.14
C GLN A 380 18.78 5.33 -9.79
N GLY A 381 17.99 5.49 -8.72
CA GLY A 381 17.06 4.48 -8.25
C GLY A 381 17.77 3.25 -7.69
N ARG A 382 18.84 3.43 -6.91
CA ARG A 382 19.56 2.35 -6.23
C ARG A 382 19.37 2.40 -4.72
N ALA A 383 19.12 1.22 -4.15
CA ALA A 383 19.21 0.93 -2.73
C ALA A 383 20.42 0.00 -2.46
N ALA A 384 20.73 -0.26 -1.20
CA ALA A 384 21.80 -1.16 -0.79
C ALA A 384 21.36 -2.08 0.36
N LEU A 385 21.88 -3.31 0.34
CA LEU A 385 21.75 -4.30 1.40
C LEU A 385 23.15 -4.76 1.84
N ARG A 386 23.50 -4.50 3.09
CA ARG A 386 24.74 -4.96 3.71
C ARG A 386 24.46 -6.19 4.57
N THR A 387 25.28 -7.24 4.47
CA THR A 387 25.17 -8.40 5.37
C THR A 387 26.43 -8.58 6.20
N THR A 388 26.28 -8.94 7.49
CA THR A 388 27.42 -9.12 8.40
C THR A 388 27.99 -10.54 8.39
N VAL A 389 27.29 -11.51 7.78
CA VAL A 389 27.74 -12.89 7.55
C VAL A 389 27.44 -13.33 6.12
N GLY A 390 28.11 -14.38 5.63
CA GLY A 390 27.89 -14.84 4.25
C GLY A 390 26.45 -15.32 4.03
N THR A 391 25.65 -14.61 3.25
CA THR A 391 24.18 -14.76 3.20
C THR A 391 23.66 -14.58 1.77
N HIS A 392 22.75 -15.44 1.31
CA HIS A 392 22.00 -15.13 0.09
C HIS A 392 20.86 -14.16 0.42
N LEU A 393 20.74 -13.13 -0.40
CA LEU A 393 19.65 -12.17 -0.36
C LEU A 393 18.68 -12.45 -1.51
N VAL A 394 17.39 -12.26 -1.23
CA VAL A 394 16.28 -12.26 -2.18
C VAL A 394 15.46 -11.01 -1.88
N VAL A 395 15.02 -10.28 -2.90
CA VAL A 395 14.30 -9.02 -2.75
C VAL A 395 13.13 -8.95 -3.72
N ASP A 396 11.96 -8.78 -3.15
CA ASP A 396 10.70 -8.55 -3.84
C ASP A 396 10.25 -7.09 -3.56
N VAL A 397 9.78 -6.36 -4.57
CA VAL A 397 9.30 -4.97 -4.42
C VAL A 397 7.77 -4.95 -4.33
N GLU A 398 7.24 -4.21 -3.35
CA GLU A 398 5.79 -4.08 -3.06
C GLU A 398 5.24 -2.69 -3.42
N GLY A 399 6.11 -1.68 -3.52
CA GLY A 399 5.74 -0.35 -4.01
C GLY A 399 6.82 0.70 -3.78
N TRP A 400 6.48 1.97 -3.99
CA TRP A 400 7.41 3.08 -3.88
C TRP A 400 6.75 4.38 -3.41
N PHE A 401 7.55 5.32 -2.91
CA PHE A 401 7.10 6.63 -2.46
C PHE A 401 7.58 7.73 -3.41
N THR A 402 6.71 8.69 -3.69
CA THR A 402 6.95 9.82 -4.60
C THR A 402 7.90 10.88 -4.04
N THR A 403 8.64 11.52 -4.94
CA THR A 403 9.33 12.81 -4.68
C THR A 403 8.45 14.00 -5.05
N SER A 404 8.97 15.22 -4.85
CA SER A 404 8.31 16.46 -5.27
C SER A 404 8.17 16.63 -6.79
N SER A 405 8.76 15.75 -7.61
CA SER A 405 8.58 15.76 -9.07
C SER A 405 7.28 15.10 -9.53
N ALA A 406 6.57 14.40 -8.63
CA ALA A 406 5.30 13.75 -8.96
C ALA A 406 4.15 14.78 -9.01
N THR A 407 3.21 14.58 -9.91
CA THR A 407 2.04 15.45 -10.04
C THR A 407 1.16 15.37 -8.78
N PRO A 408 0.81 16.49 -8.10
CA PRO A 408 0.17 16.45 -6.78
C PRO A 408 -1.18 15.72 -6.74
N SER A 409 -1.41 14.90 -5.73
CA SER A 409 -2.71 14.27 -5.52
C SER A 409 -2.99 13.94 -4.05
N ARG A 410 -4.20 13.44 -3.79
CA ARG A 410 -4.60 12.89 -2.50
C ARG A 410 -4.50 11.37 -2.43
N SER A 411 -4.26 10.65 -3.53
CA SER A 411 -4.04 9.19 -3.50
C SER A 411 -2.66 8.83 -2.95
N GLY A 412 -2.51 7.67 -2.34
CA GLY A 412 -1.26 7.22 -1.74
C GLY A 412 -0.91 7.91 -0.41
N LEU A 413 -1.83 8.65 0.20
CA LEU A 413 -1.66 9.18 1.55
C LEU A 413 -2.03 8.13 2.58
N PHE A 414 -1.24 8.03 3.64
CA PHE A 414 -1.44 7.08 4.73
C PHE A 414 -2.46 7.59 5.74
N VAL A 415 -3.41 6.73 6.10
CA VAL A 415 -4.35 6.95 7.19
C VAL A 415 -4.09 5.86 8.25
N PRO A 416 -3.52 6.21 9.42
CA PRO A 416 -3.35 5.26 10.51
C PRO A 416 -4.70 4.89 11.12
N VAL A 417 -4.83 3.63 11.56
CA VAL A 417 -5.94 3.19 12.41
C VAL A 417 -5.40 2.57 13.70
N THR A 418 -6.23 2.47 14.74
CA THR A 418 -5.90 1.63 15.89
C THR A 418 -5.75 0.19 15.40
N PRO A 419 -4.60 -0.50 15.63
CA PRO A 419 -4.36 -1.82 15.06
C PRO A 419 -5.47 -2.82 15.37
N ALA A 420 -6.17 -3.27 14.33
CA ALA A 420 -7.34 -4.14 14.42
C ALA A 420 -7.06 -5.49 13.73
N ARG A 421 -7.77 -6.54 14.16
CA ARG A 421 -7.57 -7.90 13.66
C ARG A 421 -8.60 -8.29 12.62
N PHE A 422 -8.13 -8.58 11.42
CA PHE A 422 -8.96 -8.95 10.27
C PHE A 422 -8.96 -10.47 10.04
N LEU A 423 -7.92 -11.19 10.49
CA LEU A 423 -7.87 -12.66 10.43
C LEU A 423 -7.20 -13.25 11.69
N ASP A 424 -7.77 -14.33 12.23
CA ASP A 424 -7.13 -15.19 13.25
C ASP A 424 -7.50 -16.65 13.03
N THR A 425 -6.77 -17.34 12.15
CA THR A 425 -7.19 -18.70 11.74
C THR A 425 -7.07 -19.75 12.84
N ARG A 426 -6.43 -19.40 13.97
CA ARG A 426 -6.43 -20.21 15.21
C ARG A 426 -7.83 -20.39 15.80
N TYR A 427 -8.75 -19.47 15.50
CA TYR A 427 -10.11 -19.44 16.06
C TYR A 427 -11.22 -19.39 14.98
N SER A 428 -10.94 -18.90 13.77
CA SER A 428 -11.95 -18.76 12.71
C SER A 428 -12.05 -19.98 11.78
N THR A 429 -10.96 -20.37 11.12
CA THR A 429 -10.99 -21.25 9.93
C THR A 429 -10.06 -22.46 9.99
N GLY A 430 -9.17 -22.54 10.99
CA GLY A 430 -8.10 -23.54 11.04
C GLY A 430 -6.92 -23.21 10.10
N PRO A 431 -5.83 -24.00 10.12
CA PRO A 431 -4.61 -23.69 9.37
C PRO A 431 -4.86 -23.52 7.87
N VAL A 432 -4.35 -22.42 7.31
CA VAL A 432 -4.41 -22.12 5.88
C VAL A 432 -3.44 -23.04 5.11
N GLN A 433 -3.92 -23.58 3.98
CA GLN A 433 -3.09 -24.17 2.91
C GLN A 433 -3.75 -23.93 1.52
N ALA A 434 -4.36 -22.77 1.34
CA ALA A 434 -5.05 -22.35 0.12
C ALA A 434 -5.16 -20.83 0.10
N VAL A 435 -5.71 -20.26 -0.98
CA VAL A 435 -6.09 -18.85 -1.01
C VAL A 435 -7.21 -18.63 0.01
N THR A 436 -6.97 -17.77 0.99
CA THR A 436 -7.93 -17.37 2.02
C THR A 436 -8.11 -15.87 1.96
N ASN A 437 -9.31 -15.43 1.60
CA ASN A 437 -9.66 -14.02 1.53
C ASN A 437 -9.71 -13.38 2.93
N VAL A 438 -9.25 -12.14 3.00
CA VAL A 438 -9.28 -11.27 4.18
C VAL A 438 -10.03 -10.01 3.76
N PRO A 439 -11.33 -9.90 4.09
CA PRO A 439 -12.12 -8.70 3.82
C PRO A 439 -11.52 -7.54 4.59
N VAL A 440 -11.19 -6.44 3.91
CA VAL A 440 -10.73 -5.18 4.54
C VAL A 440 -11.57 -3.99 4.11
N ALA A 441 -12.28 -4.08 2.98
CA ALA A 441 -13.15 -3.02 2.48
C ALA A 441 -14.35 -2.78 3.40
N GLY A 442 -14.46 -1.56 3.95
CA GLY A 442 -15.54 -1.18 4.87
C GLY A 442 -15.38 -1.68 6.32
N GLU A 443 -14.39 -2.53 6.59
CA GLU A 443 -14.18 -3.16 7.89
C GLU A 443 -13.35 -2.27 8.85
N HIS A 444 -13.64 -2.34 10.15
CA HIS A 444 -12.91 -1.60 11.19
C HIS A 444 -12.71 -0.08 10.94
N SER A 445 -13.71 0.58 10.34
CA SER A 445 -13.65 2.01 9.91
C SER A 445 -12.73 2.31 8.72
N MET A 446 -12.23 1.29 8.03
CA MET A 446 -11.63 1.45 6.70
C MET A 446 -12.71 1.87 5.69
N PRO A 447 -12.41 2.68 4.67
CA PRO A 447 -13.37 2.96 3.61
C PRO A 447 -13.72 1.68 2.83
N ALA A 448 -14.75 1.75 1.97
CA ALA A 448 -15.06 0.68 1.02
C ALA A 448 -14.08 0.58 -0.18
N CYS A 449 -12.98 1.35 -0.18
CA CYS A 449 -11.98 1.39 -1.26
C CYS A 449 -10.57 1.83 -0.81
N PRO A 450 -9.95 1.16 0.19
CA PRO A 450 -8.52 1.34 0.48
C PRO A 450 -7.71 0.88 -0.72
N ARG A 451 -6.72 1.65 -1.18
CA ARG A 451 -5.87 1.31 -2.35
C ARG A 451 -4.70 0.39 -1.99
N ALA A 452 -4.28 0.44 -0.73
CA ALA A 452 -3.36 -0.52 -0.11
C ALA A 452 -3.58 -0.53 1.41
N VAL A 453 -3.23 -1.63 2.07
CA VAL A 453 -3.26 -1.79 3.53
C VAL A 453 -1.87 -2.03 4.09
N LEU A 454 -1.61 -1.49 5.28
CA LEU A 454 -0.37 -1.68 6.02
C LEU A 454 -0.69 -2.40 7.33
N GLY A 455 -0.11 -3.59 7.50
CA GLY A 455 -0.36 -4.43 8.66
C GLY A 455 0.85 -5.25 9.07
N ASN A 456 0.60 -6.18 9.98
CA ASN A 456 1.53 -7.19 10.42
C ASN A 456 0.92 -8.58 10.18
N LEU A 457 1.65 -9.39 9.43
CA LEU A 457 1.33 -10.78 9.15
C LEU A 457 2.10 -11.66 10.15
N THR A 458 1.37 -12.42 10.98
CA THR A 458 1.96 -13.38 11.92
C THR A 458 1.63 -14.81 11.48
N VAL A 459 2.63 -15.70 11.47
CA VAL A 459 2.45 -17.09 11.01
C VAL A 459 2.99 -18.11 12.01
N ILE A 460 2.25 -19.21 12.18
CA ILE A 460 2.59 -20.33 13.08
C ILE A 460 2.45 -21.66 12.31
N PRO A 461 3.54 -22.20 11.74
CA PRO A 461 3.49 -23.44 10.97
C PRO A 461 3.09 -24.60 11.86
N THR A 462 2.14 -25.43 11.41
CA THR A 462 1.56 -26.48 12.26
C THR A 462 2.13 -27.87 12.01
N GLN A 463 2.72 -28.11 10.83
CA GLN A 463 3.22 -29.44 10.42
C GLN A 463 4.65 -29.40 9.88
N SER A 464 5.01 -28.37 9.11
CA SER A 464 6.31 -28.25 8.43
C SER A 464 6.68 -26.78 8.22
N THR A 465 7.94 -26.52 7.91
CA THR A 465 8.41 -25.17 7.53
C THR A 465 7.61 -24.62 6.36
N THR A 466 7.33 -23.32 6.36
CA THR A 466 6.40 -22.72 5.40
C THR A 466 6.83 -21.32 4.97
N PHE A 467 6.16 -20.80 3.95
CA PHE A 467 6.10 -19.37 3.70
C PHE A 467 4.67 -18.96 3.40
N VAL A 468 4.36 -17.70 3.65
CA VAL A 468 3.04 -17.11 3.39
C VAL A 468 3.20 -15.89 2.49
N GLN A 469 2.29 -15.81 1.53
CA GLN A 469 2.06 -14.67 0.65
C GLN A 469 0.80 -13.94 1.14
N ILE A 470 0.82 -12.61 1.03
CA ILE A 470 -0.33 -11.72 1.15
C ILE A 470 -0.24 -10.66 0.03
N GLY A 471 -1.38 -10.36 -0.59
CA GLY A 471 -1.44 -9.72 -1.90
C GLY A 471 -2.88 -9.37 -2.32
N PRO A 472 -3.07 -8.82 -3.54
CA PRO A 472 -4.38 -8.38 -4.01
C PRO A 472 -5.36 -9.54 -4.20
N SER A 473 -6.57 -9.38 -3.65
CA SER A 473 -7.65 -10.37 -3.77
C SER A 473 -8.02 -10.72 -5.22
N ASN A 474 -8.27 -12.01 -5.47
CA ASN A 474 -8.67 -12.58 -6.77
C ASN A 474 -7.68 -12.33 -7.94
N GLN A 475 -6.53 -11.71 -7.69
CA GLN A 475 -5.43 -11.51 -8.64
C GLN A 475 -4.24 -12.45 -8.35
N PHE A 476 -4.35 -13.27 -7.32
CA PHE A 476 -3.36 -14.27 -6.96
C PHE A 476 -3.33 -15.45 -7.93
N SER A 477 -2.14 -15.69 -8.48
CA SER A 477 -1.63 -17.04 -8.71
C SER A 477 -0.40 -17.21 -7.82
N GLY A 478 -0.23 -18.38 -7.19
CA GLY A 478 0.82 -18.62 -6.18
C GLY A 478 2.21 -18.24 -6.71
N GLY A 479 2.69 -17.07 -6.30
CA GLY A 479 3.72 -16.33 -7.04
C GLY A 479 5.15 -16.72 -6.66
N SER A 480 6.13 -16.06 -7.29
CA SER A 480 7.54 -16.28 -6.98
C SER A 480 8.02 -15.60 -5.68
N TYR A 481 7.23 -14.69 -5.10
CA TYR A 481 7.56 -13.90 -3.90
C TYR A 481 7.09 -14.57 -2.60
N SER A 482 7.48 -14.03 -1.45
CA SER A 482 6.93 -14.42 -0.15
C SER A 482 7.06 -13.25 0.81
N ASN A 483 6.00 -12.89 1.54
CA ASN A 483 6.10 -11.82 2.53
C ASN A 483 6.73 -12.34 3.82
N ILE A 484 6.48 -13.59 4.21
CA ILE A 484 7.05 -14.14 5.45
C ILE A 484 7.46 -15.62 5.29
N ASN A 485 8.63 -15.96 5.83
CA ASN A 485 9.22 -17.29 5.75
C ASN A 485 9.47 -17.80 7.16
N ASN A 486 8.88 -18.94 7.54
CA ASN A 486 9.06 -19.54 8.86
C ASN A 486 9.65 -20.95 8.74
N ASP A 487 10.90 -21.08 9.17
CA ASP A 487 11.69 -22.31 9.14
C ASP A 487 11.63 -23.10 10.46
N ILE A 488 10.68 -22.81 11.35
CA ILE A 488 10.48 -23.53 12.62
C ILE A 488 8.99 -23.84 12.86
N VAL A 489 8.66 -25.13 13.03
CA VAL A 489 7.29 -25.57 13.35
C VAL A 489 6.91 -25.13 14.77
N GLY A 490 5.71 -24.57 14.92
CA GLY A 490 5.15 -24.16 16.22
C GLY A 490 5.74 -22.89 16.83
N GLU A 491 6.60 -22.15 16.12
CA GLU A 491 7.06 -20.83 16.55
C GLU A 491 6.30 -19.72 15.82
N PRO A 492 5.73 -18.72 16.53
CA PRO A 492 5.15 -17.55 15.89
C PRO A 492 6.26 -16.60 15.42
N ILE A 493 6.21 -16.17 14.16
CA ILE A 493 7.00 -15.04 13.66
C ILE A 493 6.08 -14.02 12.99
N ALA A 494 6.50 -12.75 13.05
CA ALA A 494 5.81 -11.62 12.45
C ALA A 494 6.69 -10.93 11.39
N ASN A 495 6.06 -10.45 10.33
CA ASN A 495 6.62 -9.47 9.41
C ASN A 495 5.56 -8.39 9.12
N ALA A 496 5.98 -7.14 8.97
CA ALA A 496 5.14 -6.13 8.35
C ALA A 496 4.82 -6.50 6.89
N ALA A 497 3.65 -6.10 6.43
CA ALA A 497 3.21 -6.29 5.05
C ALA A 497 2.53 -5.01 4.56
N LEU A 498 2.91 -4.52 3.37
CA LEU A 498 2.29 -3.37 2.72
C LEU A 498 1.71 -3.82 1.39
N VAL A 499 0.39 -4.00 1.36
CA VAL A 499 -0.27 -4.83 0.36
C VAL A 499 -1.24 -4.02 -0.47
N ILE A 500 -1.12 -4.07 -1.79
CA ILE A 500 -2.13 -3.56 -2.72
C ILE A 500 -3.40 -4.42 -2.63
N THR A 501 -4.55 -3.76 -2.60
CA THR A 501 -5.86 -4.40 -2.59
C THR A 501 -6.29 -4.85 -3.98
N GLY A 502 -6.98 -5.98 -4.08
CA GLY A 502 -7.45 -6.54 -5.35
C GLY A 502 -8.91 -6.22 -5.67
N GLN A 503 -9.57 -7.12 -6.40
CA GLN A 503 -10.99 -6.96 -6.73
C GLN A 503 -11.86 -7.05 -5.47
N GLY A 504 -12.74 -6.08 -5.27
CA GLY A 504 -13.50 -5.90 -4.02
C GLY A 504 -12.80 -5.00 -2.99
N TRP A 505 -11.56 -4.57 -3.27
CA TRP A 505 -10.68 -3.83 -2.35
C TRP A 505 -10.17 -4.63 -1.14
N ASP A 506 -10.12 -5.96 -1.30
CA ASP A 506 -9.67 -6.90 -0.28
C ASP A 506 -8.24 -7.41 -0.53
N VAL A 507 -7.73 -8.21 0.40
CA VAL A 507 -6.44 -8.91 0.25
C VAL A 507 -6.64 -10.40 0.48
N ASP A 508 -5.87 -11.24 -0.21
CA ASP A 508 -5.87 -12.68 0.04
C ASP A 508 -4.55 -13.09 0.70
N THR A 509 -4.60 -14.19 1.45
CA THR A 509 -3.43 -14.88 2.01
C THR A 509 -3.29 -16.26 1.37
N TRP A 510 -2.05 -16.72 1.16
CA TRP A 510 -1.76 -18.07 0.66
C TRP A 510 -0.52 -18.64 1.34
N SER A 511 -0.53 -19.94 1.67
CA SER A 511 0.57 -20.61 2.36
C SER A 511 1.00 -21.90 1.64
N TRP A 512 2.32 -22.17 1.66
CA TRP A 512 2.89 -23.35 1.01
C TRP A 512 2.49 -24.67 1.71
N THR A 513 2.45 -24.66 3.04
CA THR A 513 2.06 -25.79 3.90
C THR A 513 1.11 -25.30 5.00
N PRO A 514 0.35 -26.21 5.67
CA PRO A 514 -0.61 -25.84 6.70
C PRO A 514 0.01 -24.96 7.79
N THR A 515 -0.52 -23.75 7.94
CA THR A 515 -0.02 -22.76 8.89
C THR A 515 -1.15 -21.92 9.46
N GLN A 516 -1.06 -21.55 10.74
CA GLN A 516 -1.97 -20.55 11.28
C GLN A 516 -1.51 -19.16 10.81
N VAL A 517 -2.47 -18.32 10.41
CA VAL A 517 -2.26 -16.96 9.92
C VAL A 517 -3.04 -15.99 10.79
N ILE A 518 -2.39 -14.88 11.16
CA ILE A 518 -3.02 -13.75 11.84
C ILE A 518 -2.68 -12.50 11.02
N VAL A 519 -3.70 -11.70 10.71
CA VAL A 519 -3.55 -10.42 10.02
C VAL A 519 -4.10 -9.32 10.92
N ASP A 520 -3.19 -8.50 11.44
CA ASP A 520 -3.51 -7.26 12.16
C ASP A 520 -3.17 -6.06 11.26
N ILE A 521 -4.11 -5.14 10.99
CA ILE A 521 -3.89 -3.98 10.12
C ILE A 521 -3.79 -2.69 10.95
N ALA A 522 -2.78 -1.88 10.65
CA ALA A 522 -2.42 -0.64 11.37
C ALA A 522 -2.71 0.65 10.57
N GLY A 523 -3.09 0.54 9.30
CA GLY A 523 -3.55 1.67 8.49
C GLY A 523 -3.73 1.31 7.03
N TRP A 524 -4.12 2.29 6.22
CA TRP A 524 -4.44 2.12 4.80
C TRP A 524 -4.02 3.34 3.97
N PHE A 525 -4.03 3.20 2.64
CA PHE A 525 -3.64 4.24 1.68
C PHE A 525 -4.78 4.57 0.71
N THR A 526 -4.95 5.87 0.43
CA THR A 526 -5.97 6.49 -0.47
C THR A 526 -5.74 6.35 -1.98
#